data_AF-G3NCL5-F1
#
_entry.id   AF-G3NCL5-F1
#
_cell.length_a   1.000
_cell.length_b   1.000
_cell.length_c   1.000
_cell.angle_alpha   90.00
_cell.angle_beta   90.00
_cell.angle_gamma   90.00
#
_symmetry.space_group_name_H-M   'P 1'
#
loop_
_entity.id
_entity.type
_entity.pdbx_description
1 polymer ?
#
loop_
_entity_poly.entity_id
_entity_poly.type
_entity_poly.pdbx_seq_one_letter_code
_entity_poly.pdbx_strand_id
1 'polypeptide(L)'
;MYPVDLPAARDADLTSASEEYLSSLQSRPHQNQWFPLSHSTKVAISAKSVRRLQLFEDDDGGGVCTLLALHAPDDATRAVALYLHGRWWHVDDVLRTSSDSRVGLISAQSLTERVVVFLLSRVVERSRRDEVAFSLHPRTESCKVLWRDGQAVGFYTIKHKGSLCDGGGGSSRGYLLPVLDTVLVRRSWRRRGLGLHMLTDFCASFAAEPFLGVSSPLSPGMVAGQPVCRSFLQKHQERLEQLYEVEAPGGWTQRRNIWLGIKLGRYSLGVGEESTMTSGETSRRGDDSSQKPTACPVSAHPAEGPSVRQIKRCDPSSPSGERSGTACSPAAHAEDPDSGPPTRPPPQRREEPGEETQSRAKRGRRT
;
A
#
# COMPACT_ATOMS: atom_id res chain seq x y z
N MET A 1 6.01 -12.78 -25.98
CA MET A 1 6.85 -12.07 -25.00
C MET A 1 6.20 -10.74 -24.65
N TYR A 2 5.88 -10.56 -23.38
CA TYR A 2 5.23 -9.37 -22.81
C TYR A 2 6.25 -8.52 -22.03
N PRO A 3 5.93 -7.30 -21.57
CA PRO A 3 6.89 -6.43 -20.89
C PRO A 3 7.59 -7.11 -19.72
N VAL A 4 6.84 -7.86 -18.92
CA VAL A 4 7.36 -8.55 -17.73
C VAL A 4 8.29 -9.73 -18.06
N ASP A 5 8.33 -10.15 -19.33
CA ASP A 5 9.22 -11.20 -19.83
C ASP A 5 10.53 -10.62 -20.40
N LEU A 6 10.64 -9.30 -20.50
CA LEU A 6 11.84 -8.61 -20.97
C LEU A 6 12.89 -8.45 -19.85
N PRO A 7 14.17 -8.20 -20.19
CA PRO A 7 15.21 -7.94 -19.20
C PRO A 7 14.81 -6.81 -18.23
N ALA A 8 15.16 -6.99 -16.95
CA ALA A 8 14.80 -6.04 -15.91
C ALA A 8 15.33 -4.63 -16.21
N ALA A 9 14.44 -3.63 -16.20
CA ALA A 9 14.80 -2.23 -16.33
C ALA A 9 15.18 -1.65 -14.95
N ARG A 10 16.15 -0.73 -14.94
CA ARG A 10 16.43 0.12 -13.77
C ARG A 10 15.53 1.34 -13.78
N ASP A 11 15.34 1.96 -12.62
CA ASP A 11 14.49 3.14 -12.47
C ASP A 11 14.95 4.32 -13.34
N ALA A 12 16.24 4.63 -13.27
CA ALA A 12 16.84 5.72 -14.03
C ALA A 12 16.66 5.51 -15.55
N ASP A 13 16.85 4.28 -16.03
CA ASP A 13 16.71 3.94 -17.44
C ASP A 13 15.26 4.14 -17.91
N LEU A 14 14.29 3.76 -17.09
CA LEU A 14 12.88 3.86 -17.41
C LEU A 14 12.39 5.32 -17.41
N THR A 15 12.80 6.11 -16.41
CA THR A 15 12.48 7.54 -16.35
C THR A 15 13.16 8.28 -17.50
N SER A 16 14.46 8.06 -17.74
CA SER A 16 15.18 8.72 -18.83
C SER A 16 14.57 8.40 -20.20
N ALA A 17 14.28 7.13 -20.48
CA ALA A 17 13.64 6.75 -21.74
C ALA A 17 12.25 7.39 -21.91
N SER A 18 11.50 7.54 -20.82
CA SER A 18 10.19 8.21 -20.82
C SER A 18 10.33 9.71 -21.11
N GLU A 19 11.27 10.40 -20.45
CA GLU A 19 11.47 11.84 -20.62
C GLU A 19 12.09 12.19 -21.99
N GLU A 20 13.00 11.36 -22.49
CA GLU A 20 13.56 11.48 -23.84
C GLU A 20 12.47 11.32 -24.90
N TYR A 21 11.61 10.30 -24.76
CA TYR A 21 10.51 10.11 -25.69
C TYR A 21 9.55 11.30 -25.68
N LEU A 22 9.17 11.80 -24.50
CA LEU A 22 8.27 12.94 -24.37
C LEU A 22 8.88 14.23 -24.95
N SER A 23 10.17 14.47 -24.73
CA SER A 23 10.91 15.59 -25.33
C SER A 23 10.93 15.49 -26.86
N SER A 24 11.15 14.30 -27.40
CA SER A 24 11.11 14.06 -28.84
C SER A 24 9.72 14.33 -29.43
N LEU A 25 8.66 13.97 -28.71
CA LEU A 25 7.28 14.18 -29.12
C LEU A 25 6.90 15.66 -29.13
N GLN A 26 7.43 16.44 -28.17
CA GLN A 26 7.21 17.89 -28.08
C GLN A 26 7.97 18.67 -29.16
N SER A 27 9.17 18.23 -29.53
CA SER A 27 9.96 18.88 -30.59
C SER A 27 9.46 18.59 -32.01
N ARG A 28 8.62 17.56 -32.20
CA ARG A 28 8.07 17.15 -33.51
C ARG A 28 6.54 17.07 -33.53
N PRO A 29 5.82 18.19 -33.28
CA PRO A 29 4.37 18.19 -33.09
C PRO A 29 3.56 17.79 -34.33
N HIS A 30 4.17 17.78 -35.53
CA HIS A 30 3.51 17.47 -36.80
C HIS A 30 3.68 16.02 -37.26
N GLN A 31 4.40 15.17 -36.50
CA GLN A 31 4.59 13.78 -36.85
C GLN A 31 3.48 12.92 -36.19
N ASN A 32 2.39 12.71 -36.92
CA ASN A 32 1.24 11.96 -36.43
C ASN A 32 1.55 10.45 -36.35
N GLN A 33 2.09 10.01 -35.21
CA GLN A 33 2.14 8.59 -34.85
C GLN A 33 0.79 8.17 -34.28
N TRP A 34 0.36 6.95 -34.59
CA TRP A 34 -0.92 6.41 -34.14
C TRP A 34 -0.71 5.08 -33.43
N PHE A 35 -1.39 4.92 -32.29
CA PHE A 35 -1.44 3.68 -31.54
C PHE A 35 -2.76 2.96 -31.82
N PRO A 36 -2.74 1.74 -32.39
CA PRO A 36 -3.96 0.97 -32.61
C PRO A 36 -4.54 0.51 -31.26
N LEU A 37 -5.84 0.75 -31.03
CA LEU A 37 -6.58 0.18 -29.90
C LEU A 37 -7.29 -1.12 -30.28
N SER A 38 -7.79 -1.17 -31.51
CA SER A 38 -8.49 -2.29 -32.12
C SER A 38 -8.32 -2.21 -33.64
N HIS A 39 -8.92 -3.15 -34.38
CA HIS A 39 -8.90 -3.13 -35.85
C HIS A 39 -9.48 -1.85 -36.47
N SER A 40 -10.42 -1.19 -35.79
CA SER A 40 -11.11 0.01 -36.29
C SER A 40 -10.77 1.30 -35.55
N THR A 41 -10.14 1.20 -34.38
CA THR A 41 -9.95 2.35 -33.48
C THR A 41 -8.46 2.57 -33.22
N LYS A 42 -8.02 3.82 -33.33
CA LYS A 42 -6.64 4.25 -33.06
C LYS A 42 -6.60 5.57 -32.31
N VAL A 43 -5.52 5.80 -31.56
CA VAL A 43 -5.29 7.03 -30.80
C VAL A 43 -4.06 7.73 -31.36
N ALA A 44 -4.15 9.03 -31.58
CA ALA A 44 -2.99 9.83 -31.95
C ALA A 44 -2.04 9.91 -30.77
N ILE A 45 -0.77 9.57 -30.96
CA ILE A 45 0.27 9.77 -29.96
C ILE A 45 0.74 11.23 -30.11
N SER A 46 0.36 12.05 -29.15
CA SER A 46 0.67 13.48 -29.11
C SER A 46 0.93 13.95 -27.69
N ALA A 47 1.52 15.14 -27.54
CA ALA A 47 1.71 15.76 -26.23
C ALA A 47 0.39 15.99 -25.45
N LYS A 48 -0.77 16.02 -26.14
CA LYS A 48 -2.09 16.17 -25.50
C LYS A 48 -2.65 14.86 -24.95
N SER A 49 -2.30 13.73 -25.56
CA SER A 49 -2.81 12.40 -25.21
C SER A 49 -1.87 11.64 -24.26
N VAL A 50 -0.60 12.05 -24.19
CA VAL A 50 0.43 11.41 -23.36
C VAL A 50 0.56 12.16 -22.03
N ARG A 51 0.58 11.43 -20.91
CA ARG A 51 0.76 11.98 -19.56
C ARG A 51 1.82 11.19 -18.79
N ARG A 52 2.52 11.90 -17.91
CA ARG A 52 3.41 11.29 -16.92
C ARG A 52 2.58 10.60 -15.83
N LEU A 53 3.00 9.40 -15.45
CA LEU A 53 2.49 8.66 -14.30
C LEU A 53 3.65 8.40 -13.35
N GLN A 54 3.45 8.75 -12.08
CA GLN A 54 4.38 8.44 -11.01
C GLN A 54 4.10 7.02 -10.49
N LEU A 55 5.16 6.22 -10.39
CA LEU A 55 5.03 4.81 -10.03
C LEU A 55 4.98 4.55 -8.51
N PHE A 56 5.76 5.31 -7.74
CA PHE A 56 5.94 5.13 -6.29
C PHE A 56 5.57 6.40 -5.52
N GLU A 57 5.22 6.25 -4.25
CA GLU A 57 5.17 7.37 -3.31
C GLU A 57 6.62 7.84 -3.06
N ASP A 58 6.91 9.12 -3.26
CA ASP A 58 8.28 9.66 -3.09
C ASP A 58 8.51 10.03 -1.62
N ASP A 59 9.51 9.42 -0.97
CA ASP A 59 10.13 10.01 0.25
C ASP A 59 11.57 9.49 0.55
N ASP A 60 12.04 8.40 -0.07
CA ASP A 60 13.30 7.74 0.35
C ASP A 60 14.55 8.13 -0.48
N GLY A 61 14.61 9.32 -1.10
CA GLY A 61 15.80 9.79 -1.82
C GLY A 61 16.15 9.07 -3.14
N GLY A 62 15.35 8.07 -3.56
CA GLY A 62 15.53 7.26 -4.77
C GLY A 62 15.07 7.91 -6.09
N GLY A 63 14.62 9.17 -6.05
CA GLY A 63 14.15 9.92 -7.22
C GLY A 63 12.79 9.46 -7.77
N VAL A 64 12.12 10.38 -8.47
CA VAL A 64 10.78 10.14 -9.06
C VAL A 64 10.90 9.11 -10.20
N CYS A 65 10.23 7.97 -10.04
CA CYS A 65 10.09 7.00 -11.13
C CYS A 65 8.88 7.36 -11.99
N THR A 66 9.14 7.88 -13.19
CA THR A 66 8.11 8.39 -14.10
C THR A 66 7.94 7.48 -15.31
N LEU A 67 6.69 7.18 -15.62
CA LEU A 67 6.24 6.43 -16.79
C LEU A 67 5.43 7.34 -17.71
N LEU A 68 5.37 7.02 -19.00
CA LEU A 68 4.38 7.63 -19.90
C LEU A 68 3.17 6.73 -20.09
N ALA A 69 1.99 7.34 -20.02
CA ALA A 69 0.73 6.70 -20.36
C ALA A 69 0.01 7.47 -21.47
N LEU A 70 -0.42 6.72 -22.48
CA LEU A 70 -1.31 7.20 -23.52
C LEU A 70 -2.75 7.08 -23.02
N HIS A 71 -3.53 8.14 -23.16
CA HIS A 71 -4.92 8.19 -22.72
C HIS A 71 -5.89 8.13 -23.90
N ALA A 72 -7.08 7.60 -23.65
CA ALA A 72 -8.13 7.53 -24.66
C ALA A 72 -8.56 8.95 -25.10
N PRO A 73 -8.93 9.14 -26.38
CA PRO A 73 -9.35 10.44 -26.89
C PRO A 73 -10.64 10.93 -26.23
N ASP A 74 -11.55 9.99 -25.91
CA ASP A 74 -12.86 10.30 -25.31
C ASP A 74 -12.82 10.39 -23.78
N ASP A 75 -11.73 9.94 -23.15
CA ASP A 75 -11.57 9.93 -21.70
C ASP A 75 -10.10 10.12 -21.31
N ALA A 76 -9.76 11.36 -20.97
CA ALA A 76 -8.43 11.77 -20.56
C ALA A 76 -7.97 11.15 -19.23
N THR A 77 -8.84 10.44 -18.51
CA THR A 77 -8.50 9.71 -17.28
C THR A 77 -8.23 8.22 -17.52
N ARG A 78 -8.60 7.69 -18.68
CA ARG A 78 -8.42 6.29 -19.05
C ARG A 78 -7.13 6.09 -19.83
N ALA A 79 -6.10 5.59 -19.13
CA ALA A 79 -4.88 5.13 -19.78
C ALA A 79 -5.17 3.84 -20.59
N VAL A 80 -4.72 3.83 -21.85
CA VAL A 80 -4.92 2.72 -22.80
C VAL A 80 -3.61 2.02 -23.16
N ALA A 81 -2.47 2.71 -23.02
CA ALA A 81 -1.15 2.14 -23.25
C ALA A 81 -0.09 2.78 -22.34
N LEU A 82 0.98 2.04 -22.06
CA LEU A 82 2.18 2.52 -21.38
C LEU A 82 3.40 2.46 -22.30
N TYR A 83 4.31 3.42 -22.14
CA TYR A 83 5.61 3.38 -22.79
C TYR A 83 6.61 2.64 -21.89
N LEU A 84 7.04 1.45 -22.32
CA LEU A 84 7.97 0.58 -21.59
C LEU A 84 8.95 -0.06 -22.57
N HIS A 85 10.23 -0.12 -22.19
CA HIS A 85 11.29 -0.72 -23.02
C HIS A 85 11.33 -0.15 -24.45
N GLY A 86 11.22 1.18 -24.59
CA GLY A 86 11.33 1.86 -25.87
C GLY A 86 10.12 1.72 -26.82
N ARG A 87 8.98 1.20 -26.34
CA ARG A 87 7.77 1.05 -27.16
C ARG A 87 6.48 1.21 -26.37
N TRP A 88 5.38 1.46 -27.09
CA TRP A 88 4.04 1.50 -26.53
C TRP A 88 3.43 0.10 -26.40
N TRP A 89 2.83 -0.17 -25.25
CA TRP A 89 2.18 -1.44 -24.92
C TRP A 89 0.76 -1.20 -24.46
N HIS A 90 -0.20 -2.02 -24.91
CA HIS A 90 -1.54 -2.01 -24.33
C HIS A 90 -1.46 -2.31 -22.84
N VAL A 91 -2.30 -1.64 -22.04
CA VAL A 91 -2.39 -1.91 -20.59
C VAL A 91 -2.64 -3.40 -20.32
N ASP A 92 -3.48 -4.05 -21.13
CA ASP A 92 -3.76 -5.49 -21.03
C ASP A 92 -2.54 -6.38 -21.32
N ASP A 93 -1.65 -5.95 -22.21
CA ASP A 93 -0.42 -6.68 -22.53
C ASP A 93 0.62 -6.53 -21.43
N VAL A 94 0.66 -5.39 -20.73
CA VAL A 94 1.55 -5.22 -19.57
C VAL A 94 1.16 -6.19 -18.44
N LEU A 95 -0.11 -6.54 -18.33
CA LEU A 95 -0.62 -7.51 -17.35
C LEU A 95 -0.48 -8.98 -17.78
N ARG A 96 0.18 -9.27 -18.90
CA ARG A 96 0.35 -10.62 -19.43
C ARG A 96 1.79 -11.10 -19.33
N THR A 97 1.94 -12.41 -19.45
CA THR A 97 3.22 -13.10 -19.53
C THR A 97 3.10 -14.27 -20.51
N SER A 98 4.23 -14.60 -21.14
CA SER A 98 4.38 -15.81 -21.96
C SER A 98 5.29 -16.83 -21.31
N SER A 99 5.73 -16.58 -20.06
CA SER A 99 6.55 -17.52 -19.31
C SER A 99 5.68 -18.51 -18.53
N ASP A 100 5.86 -19.80 -18.81
CA ASP A 100 5.19 -20.88 -18.07
C ASP A 100 5.64 -20.97 -16.60
N SER A 101 6.80 -20.40 -16.26
CA SER A 101 7.29 -20.33 -14.89
C SER A 101 6.51 -19.33 -14.01
N ARG A 102 5.73 -18.45 -14.62
CA ARG A 102 5.07 -17.34 -13.94
C ARG A 102 3.62 -17.70 -13.62
N VAL A 103 3.46 -18.57 -12.63
CA VAL A 103 2.18 -19.12 -12.16
C VAL A 103 2.08 -19.05 -10.64
N GLY A 104 0.90 -18.70 -10.11
CA GLY A 104 0.68 -18.58 -8.68
C GLY A 104 1.17 -17.25 -8.11
N LEU A 105 1.41 -17.21 -6.79
CA LEU A 105 1.89 -16.02 -6.09
C LEU A 105 3.41 -15.93 -6.20
N ILE A 106 3.88 -14.84 -6.82
CA ILE A 106 5.30 -14.61 -7.07
C ILE A 106 5.67 -13.24 -6.52
N SER A 107 6.73 -13.18 -5.72
CA SER A 107 7.28 -11.91 -5.22
C SER A 107 7.76 -11.05 -6.38
N ALA A 108 7.32 -9.80 -6.43
CA ALA A 108 7.82 -8.84 -7.42
C ALA A 108 9.27 -8.48 -7.09
N GLN A 109 10.18 -8.71 -8.03
CA GLN A 109 11.62 -8.45 -7.89
C GLN A 109 12.12 -7.41 -8.89
N SER A 110 11.35 -7.16 -9.95
CA SER A 110 11.71 -6.24 -11.02
C SER A 110 10.81 -5.00 -11.03
N LEU A 111 11.34 -3.91 -11.59
CA LEU A 111 10.57 -2.68 -11.80
C LEU A 111 9.33 -2.92 -12.65
N THR A 112 9.41 -3.74 -13.70
CA THR A 112 8.26 -4.05 -14.56
C THR A 112 7.16 -4.80 -13.80
N GLU A 113 7.49 -5.65 -12.83
CA GLU A 113 6.49 -6.27 -11.94
C GLU A 113 5.87 -5.24 -10.98
N ARG A 114 6.63 -4.24 -10.54
CA ARG A 114 6.08 -3.10 -9.80
C ARG A 114 5.13 -2.26 -10.66
N VAL A 115 5.40 -2.11 -11.96
CA VAL A 115 4.46 -1.50 -12.93
C VAL A 115 3.16 -2.31 -13.01
N VAL A 116 3.23 -3.65 -13.00
CA VAL A 116 2.03 -4.51 -12.97
C VAL A 116 1.18 -4.22 -11.72
N VAL A 117 1.81 -4.14 -10.54
CA VAL A 117 1.10 -3.80 -9.29
C VAL A 117 0.44 -2.43 -9.36
N PHE A 118 1.17 -1.42 -9.85
CA PHE A 118 0.63 -0.08 -10.07
C PHE A 118 -0.55 -0.05 -11.05
N LEU A 119 -0.47 -0.78 -12.16
CA LEU A 119 -1.56 -0.85 -13.12
C LEU A 119 -2.80 -1.48 -12.50
N LEU A 120 -2.62 -2.57 -11.75
CA LEU A 120 -3.71 -3.22 -11.05
C LEU A 120 -4.38 -2.28 -10.04
N SER A 121 -3.62 -1.50 -9.27
CA SER A 121 -4.19 -0.61 -8.25
C SER A 121 -4.73 0.72 -8.78
N ARG A 122 -4.08 1.34 -9.77
CA ARG A 122 -4.36 2.73 -10.20
C ARG A 122 -5.06 2.85 -11.54
N VAL A 123 -4.94 1.86 -12.43
CA VAL A 123 -5.38 1.99 -13.82
C VAL A 123 -6.51 1.04 -14.17
N VAL A 124 -6.37 -0.25 -13.87
CA VAL A 124 -7.33 -1.28 -14.31
C VAL A 124 -8.49 -1.41 -13.35
N GLU A 125 -8.22 -1.46 -12.04
CA GLU A 125 -9.25 -1.60 -11.02
C GLU A 125 -9.67 -0.25 -10.43
N ARG A 126 -9.61 0.82 -11.24
CA ARG A 126 -10.02 2.17 -10.80
C ARG A 126 -11.34 2.10 -10.05
N SER A 127 -11.33 2.73 -8.88
CA SER A 127 -12.52 2.97 -8.08
C SER A 127 -13.56 3.70 -8.91
N ARG A 128 -14.85 3.35 -8.72
CA ARG A 128 -15.93 4.22 -9.21
C ARG A 128 -15.87 5.55 -8.45
N ARG A 129 -16.46 6.62 -9.00
CA ARG A 129 -16.63 7.88 -8.26
C ARG A 129 -17.25 7.53 -6.90
N ASP A 130 -16.59 7.90 -5.80
CA ASP A 130 -16.86 7.62 -4.37
C ASP A 130 -16.08 6.48 -3.68
N GLU A 131 -15.29 5.67 -4.39
CA GLU A 131 -14.36 4.71 -3.73
C GLU A 131 -12.96 5.35 -3.58
N VAL A 132 -12.41 5.35 -2.35
CA VAL A 132 -11.05 5.83 -2.05
C VAL A 132 -10.06 5.07 -2.93
N ALA A 133 -9.29 5.80 -3.74
CA ALA A 133 -8.27 5.20 -4.59
C ALA A 133 -7.14 4.64 -3.72
N PHE A 134 -6.55 3.51 -4.14
CA PHE A 134 -5.34 3.00 -3.51
C PHE A 134 -4.23 4.06 -3.59
N SER A 135 -3.52 4.24 -2.47
CA SER A 135 -2.27 4.98 -2.44
C SER A 135 -1.23 4.34 -3.35
N LEU A 136 -0.22 5.11 -3.74
CA LEU A 136 0.95 4.52 -4.39
C LEU A 136 1.69 3.69 -3.35
N HIS A 137 2.24 2.55 -3.77
CA HIS A 137 3.00 1.71 -2.85
C HIS A 137 4.44 2.24 -2.81
N PRO A 138 5.05 2.45 -1.62
CA PRO A 138 6.46 2.79 -1.49
C PRO A 138 7.36 1.80 -2.23
N ARG A 139 8.49 2.29 -2.73
CA ARG A 139 9.50 1.47 -3.43
C ARG A 139 10.00 0.31 -2.57
N THR A 140 10.12 0.55 -1.27
CA THR A 140 10.71 -0.35 -0.28
C THR A 140 9.76 -1.45 0.18
N GLU A 141 8.46 -1.31 -0.05
CA GLU A 141 7.48 -2.34 0.31
C GLU A 141 7.63 -3.58 -0.55
N SER A 142 7.56 -4.75 0.07
CA SER A 142 7.47 -6.00 -0.68
C SER A 142 6.05 -6.25 -1.15
N CYS A 143 5.91 -6.95 -2.28
CA CYS A 143 4.61 -7.36 -2.78
C CYS A 143 4.72 -8.67 -3.55
N LYS A 144 3.61 -9.41 -3.62
CA LYS A 144 3.47 -10.57 -4.49
C LYS A 144 2.37 -10.35 -5.51
N VAL A 145 2.63 -10.72 -6.76
CA VAL A 145 1.65 -10.72 -7.85
C VAL A 145 1.11 -12.14 -8.03
N LEU A 146 -0.20 -12.28 -8.12
CA LEU A 146 -0.87 -13.53 -8.43
C LEU A 146 -1.01 -13.68 -9.95
N TRP A 147 -0.34 -14.67 -10.51
CA TRP A 147 -0.40 -15.01 -11.92
C TRP A 147 -1.25 -16.25 -12.17
N ARG A 148 -2.16 -16.16 -13.15
CA ARG A 148 -3.04 -17.25 -13.56
C ARG A 148 -3.38 -17.12 -15.04
N ASP A 149 -3.27 -18.23 -15.76
CA ASP A 149 -3.59 -18.33 -17.19
C ASP A 149 -2.87 -17.25 -18.03
N GLY A 150 -1.56 -17.06 -17.76
CA GLY A 150 -0.72 -16.08 -18.44
C GLY A 150 -1.02 -14.61 -18.10
N GLN A 151 -1.80 -14.34 -17.04
CA GLN A 151 -2.22 -12.99 -16.65
C GLN A 151 -1.96 -12.70 -15.17
N ALA A 152 -1.62 -11.45 -14.86
CA ALA A 152 -1.70 -10.93 -13.51
C ALA A 152 -3.18 -10.72 -13.14
N VAL A 153 -3.64 -11.45 -12.11
CA VAL A 153 -5.05 -11.47 -11.70
C VAL A 153 -5.30 -10.78 -10.35
N GLY A 154 -4.24 -10.44 -9.64
CA GLY A 154 -4.28 -9.71 -8.39
C GLY A 154 -2.90 -9.56 -7.79
N PHE A 155 -2.80 -8.90 -6.65
CA PHE A 155 -1.58 -8.74 -5.90
C PHE A 155 -1.89 -8.51 -4.42
N TYR A 156 -0.86 -8.61 -3.58
CA TYR A 156 -0.89 -8.01 -2.25
C TYR A 156 0.45 -7.38 -1.88
N THR A 157 0.44 -6.39 -0.99
CA THR A 157 1.63 -5.74 -0.43
C THR A 157 1.81 -6.07 1.06
N ILE A 158 3.05 -5.97 1.53
CA ILE A 158 3.41 -6.24 2.91
C ILE A 158 4.18 -5.04 3.47
N LYS A 159 3.75 -4.59 4.64
CA LYS A 159 4.54 -3.72 5.51
C LYS A 159 5.25 -4.59 6.52
N HIS A 160 6.58 -4.58 6.46
CA HIS A 160 7.41 -5.44 7.29
C HIS A 160 7.52 -4.87 8.69
N LYS A 161 7.58 -5.74 9.70
CA LYS A 161 7.94 -5.33 11.05
C LYS A 161 9.29 -4.59 11.02
N GLY A 162 9.33 -3.41 11.61
CA GLY A 162 10.47 -2.49 11.60
C GLY A 162 10.54 -1.54 10.40
N SER A 163 9.76 -1.73 9.33
CA SER A 163 9.69 -0.75 8.24
C SER A 163 9.03 0.54 8.72
N LEU A 164 9.46 1.68 8.20
CA LEU A 164 8.91 2.98 8.59
C LEU A 164 7.42 3.07 8.26
N CYS A 165 6.66 3.75 9.12
CA CYS A 165 5.28 4.09 8.82
C CYS A 165 5.23 5.36 7.99
N ASP A 166 4.48 5.32 6.89
CA ASP A 166 4.22 6.50 6.07
C ASP A 166 3.30 7.45 6.86
N GLY A 167 3.81 8.62 7.23
CA GLY A 167 3.08 9.59 8.03
C GLY A 167 3.91 10.83 8.33
N GLY A 168 3.60 11.94 7.64
CA GLY A 168 4.23 13.26 7.74
C GLY A 168 4.06 13.97 9.09
N GLY A 169 4.43 13.31 10.18
CA GLY A 169 4.32 13.80 11.54
C GLY A 169 5.49 13.36 12.40
N GLY A 170 6.73 13.61 11.95
CA GLY A 170 7.96 13.69 12.76
C GLY A 170 8.33 12.50 13.66
N SER A 171 7.58 11.40 13.63
CA SER A 171 7.80 10.22 14.45
C SER A 171 8.12 9.05 13.53
N SER A 172 9.41 8.79 13.38
CA SER A 172 10.01 7.68 12.63
C SER A 172 9.72 6.32 13.30
N ARG A 173 8.45 6.01 13.52
CA ARG A 173 8.04 4.77 14.16
C ARG A 173 7.88 3.69 13.10
N GLY A 174 8.53 2.56 13.31
CA GLY A 174 8.36 1.39 12.45
C GLY A 174 7.14 0.56 12.84
N TYR A 175 6.63 -0.24 11.90
CA TYR A 175 5.59 -1.23 12.16
C TYR A 175 6.04 -2.22 13.24
N LEU A 176 5.16 -2.55 14.17
CA LEU A 176 5.46 -3.43 15.30
C LEU A 176 5.20 -4.92 15.02
N LEU A 177 4.59 -5.21 13.88
CA LEU A 177 4.26 -6.55 13.39
C LEU A 177 4.18 -6.52 11.86
N PRO A 178 4.33 -7.66 11.15
CA PRO A 178 4.06 -7.71 9.72
C PRO A 178 2.59 -7.42 9.44
N VAL A 179 2.32 -6.59 8.43
CA VAL A 179 0.96 -6.20 8.05
C VAL A 179 0.73 -6.50 6.57
N LEU A 180 -0.34 -7.24 6.28
CA LEU A 180 -0.91 -7.37 4.95
C LEU A 180 -1.63 -6.07 4.61
N ASP A 181 -1.00 -5.24 3.79
CA ASP A 181 -1.43 -3.85 3.64
C ASP A 181 -2.51 -3.69 2.59
N THR A 182 -2.15 -3.88 1.32
CA THR A 182 -3.10 -3.81 0.22
C THR A 182 -3.34 -5.21 -0.33
N VAL A 183 -4.60 -5.59 -0.55
CA VAL A 183 -4.99 -6.85 -1.21
C VAL A 183 -5.96 -6.54 -2.33
N LEU A 184 -5.64 -6.97 -3.54
CA LEU A 184 -6.47 -6.73 -4.71
C LEU A 184 -6.60 -7.98 -5.57
N VAL A 185 -7.85 -8.28 -5.95
CA VAL A 185 -8.19 -9.28 -6.97
C VAL A 185 -9.00 -8.59 -8.06
N ARG A 186 -8.59 -8.75 -9.32
CA ARG A 186 -9.28 -8.16 -10.47
C ARG A 186 -10.75 -8.54 -10.47
N ARG A 187 -11.65 -7.60 -10.80
CA ARG A 187 -13.11 -7.80 -10.77
C ARG A 187 -13.56 -9.10 -11.45
N SER A 188 -13.03 -9.40 -12.64
CA SER A 188 -13.34 -10.61 -13.42
C SER A 188 -12.87 -11.93 -12.78
N TRP A 189 -12.00 -11.87 -11.78
CA TRP A 189 -11.41 -13.00 -11.07
C TRP A 189 -11.88 -13.13 -9.61
N ARG A 190 -12.72 -12.20 -9.13
CA ARG A 190 -13.27 -12.24 -7.77
C ARG A 190 -14.18 -13.47 -7.59
N ARG A 191 -14.44 -13.81 -6.32
CA ARG A 191 -15.31 -14.94 -5.91
C ARG A 191 -14.80 -16.34 -6.29
N ARG A 192 -13.50 -16.45 -6.61
CA ARG A 192 -12.81 -17.73 -6.93
C ARG A 192 -11.84 -18.19 -5.84
N GLY A 193 -11.98 -17.69 -4.61
CA GLY A 193 -11.09 -18.01 -3.48
C GLY A 193 -9.70 -17.35 -3.51
N LEU A 194 -9.42 -16.46 -4.47
CA LEU A 194 -8.08 -15.88 -4.64
C LEU A 194 -7.63 -14.98 -3.49
N GLY A 195 -8.55 -14.20 -2.90
CA GLY A 195 -8.23 -13.38 -1.71
C GLY A 195 -7.92 -14.24 -0.48
N LEU A 196 -8.61 -15.37 -0.32
CA LEU A 196 -8.30 -16.36 0.72
C LEU A 196 -6.91 -16.96 0.49
N HIS A 197 -6.58 -17.31 -0.75
CA HIS A 197 -5.26 -17.81 -1.10
C HIS A 197 -4.15 -16.82 -0.76
N MET A 198 -4.32 -15.53 -1.05
CA MET A 198 -3.37 -14.47 -0.69
C MET A 198 -3.21 -14.33 0.83
N LEU A 199 -4.31 -14.33 1.59
CA LEU A 199 -4.25 -14.26 3.06
C LEU A 199 -3.53 -15.49 3.64
N THR A 200 -3.83 -16.68 3.13
CA THR A 200 -3.16 -17.92 3.56
C THR A 200 -1.66 -17.86 3.29
N ASP A 201 -1.25 -17.43 2.10
CA ASP A 201 0.17 -17.29 1.73
C ASP A 201 0.91 -16.25 2.60
N PHE A 202 0.27 -15.11 2.90
CA PHE A 202 0.80 -14.13 3.83
C PHE A 202 1.02 -14.72 5.23
N CYS A 203 -0.01 -15.36 5.82
CA CYS A 203 0.09 -15.95 7.15
C CYS A 203 1.15 -17.07 7.22
N ALA A 204 1.30 -17.86 6.14
CA ALA A 204 2.34 -18.87 6.04
C ALA A 204 3.74 -18.26 5.98
N SER A 205 3.90 -17.15 5.25
CA SER A 205 5.18 -16.43 5.11
C SER A 205 5.70 -15.86 6.44
N PHE A 206 4.81 -15.65 7.42
CA PHE A 206 5.16 -15.12 8.75
C PHE A 206 4.71 -16.06 9.89
N ALA A 207 4.83 -17.38 9.67
CA ALA A 207 4.32 -18.37 10.64
C ALA A 207 4.93 -18.27 12.04
N ALA A 208 6.16 -17.74 12.17
CA ALA A 208 6.88 -17.58 13.43
C ALA A 208 6.49 -16.32 14.23
N GLU A 209 5.80 -15.35 13.63
CA GLU A 209 5.45 -14.11 14.30
C GLU A 209 4.24 -14.32 15.22
N PRO A 210 4.26 -13.89 16.49
CA PRO A 210 3.16 -14.13 17.42
C PRO A 210 1.88 -13.37 17.07
N PHE A 211 1.98 -12.31 16.26
CA PHE A 211 0.86 -11.49 15.82
C PHE A 211 1.07 -11.03 14.38
N LEU A 212 -0.01 -11.02 13.61
CA LEU A 212 -0.05 -10.56 12.22
C LEU A 212 -1.13 -9.50 12.05
N GLY A 213 -0.86 -8.53 11.18
CA GLY A 213 -1.78 -7.44 10.87
C GLY A 213 -2.40 -7.56 9.48
N VAL A 214 -3.58 -6.98 9.33
CA VAL A 214 -4.18 -6.56 8.07
C VAL A 214 -4.50 -5.07 8.21
N SER A 215 -4.10 -4.24 7.25
CA SER A 215 -4.27 -2.79 7.36
C SER A 215 -5.75 -2.39 7.52
N SER A 216 -5.99 -1.45 8.43
CA SER A 216 -7.27 -0.78 8.61
C SER A 216 -7.46 0.31 7.53
N PRO A 217 -8.70 0.56 7.05
CA PRO A 217 -9.91 -0.18 7.36
C PRO A 217 -10.05 -1.47 6.54
N LEU A 218 -10.62 -2.51 7.14
CA LEU A 218 -10.94 -3.75 6.41
C LEU A 218 -12.08 -3.54 5.40
N SER A 219 -11.80 -3.84 4.13
CA SER A 219 -12.80 -3.74 3.07
C SER A 219 -13.94 -4.77 3.24
N PRO A 220 -15.15 -4.51 2.70
CA PRO A 220 -16.24 -5.47 2.75
C PRO A 220 -15.88 -6.86 2.19
N GLY A 221 -14.99 -6.93 1.19
CA GLY A 221 -14.52 -8.22 0.67
C GLY A 221 -13.71 -9.05 1.68
N MET A 222 -13.06 -8.39 2.64
CA MET A 222 -12.27 -9.03 3.68
C MET A 222 -13.13 -9.54 4.84
N VAL A 223 -14.15 -8.78 5.24
CA VAL A 223 -14.92 -9.02 6.50
C VAL A 223 -16.44 -9.16 6.36
N ALA A 224 -17.06 -8.71 5.28
CA ALA A 224 -18.51 -8.82 5.07
C ALA A 224 -18.90 -10.02 4.17
N GLY A 225 -20.14 -10.51 4.32
CA GLY A 225 -20.69 -11.60 3.50
C GLY A 225 -20.03 -12.97 3.73
N GLN A 226 -19.52 -13.59 2.64
CA GLN A 226 -18.61 -14.75 2.63
C GLN A 226 -17.17 -14.22 2.62
N PRO A 227 -16.60 -13.94 3.79
CA PRO A 227 -15.44 -13.06 3.93
C PRO A 227 -14.15 -13.86 3.90
N VAL A 228 -13.11 -13.25 3.33
CA VAL A 228 -11.75 -13.82 3.31
C VAL A 228 -11.27 -14.15 4.72
N CYS A 229 -11.34 -13.18 5.65
CA CYS A 229 -10.86 -13.37 7.02
C CYS A 229 -11.65 -14.42 7.80
N ARG A 230 -12.99 -14.38 7.74
CA ARG A 230 -13.83 -15.37 8.43
C ARG A 230 -13.58 -16.78 7.89
N SER A 231 -13.46 -16.94 6.57
CA SER A 231 -13.21 -18.26 5.95
C SER A 231 -11.83 -18.81 6.33
N PHE A 232 -10.82 -17.95 6.43
CA PHE A 232 -9.49 -18.31 6.90
C PHE A 232 -9.53 -18.77 8.37
N LEU A 233 -10.09 -17.93 9.24
CA LEU A 233 -10.12 -18.16 10.70
C LEU A 233 -10.95 -19.38 11.10
N GLN A 234 -12.02 -19.71 10.35
CA GLN A 234 -12.80 -20.93 10.58
C GLN A 234 -12.01 -22.21 10.26
N LYS A 235 -11.11 -22.16 9.28
CA LYS A 235 -10.25 -23.29 8.90
C LYS A 235 -9.01 -23.40 9.77
N HIS A 236 -8.55 -22.28 10.32
CA HIS A 236 -7.32 -22.16 11.09
C HIS A 236 -7.61 -21.67 12.51
N GLN A 237 -8.16 -22.55 13.35
CA GLN A 237 -8.53 -22.21 14.72
C GLN A 237 -7.33 -21.83 15.59
N GLU A 238 -6.14 -22.32 15.26
CA GLU A 238 -4.88 -21.93 15.87
C GLU A 238 -4.49 -20.46 15.61
N ARG A 239 -5.10 -19.83 14.60
CA ARG A 239 -4.81 -18.44 14.18
C ARG A 239 -5.82 -17.42 14.74
N LEU A 240 -6.83 -17.85 15.50
CA LEU A 240 -7.91 -16.98 15.98
C LEU A 240 -7.41 -15.79 16.80
N GLU A 241 -6.36 -16.00 17.59
CA GLU A 241 -5.76 -14.97 18.45
C GLU A 241 -4.58 -14.24 17.80
N GLN A 242 -4.22 -14.59 16.56
CA GLN A 242 -3.00 -14.09 15.91
C GLN A 242 -3.27 -12.96 14.91
N LEU A 243 -4.47 -12.87 14.34
CA LEU A 243 -4.77 -11.96 13.23
C LEU A 243 -5.55 -10.71 13.67
N TYR A 244 -5.00 -9.53 13.37
CA TYR A 244 -5.53 -8.24 13.80
C TYR A 244 -5.76 -7.29 12.64
N GLU A 245 -6.81 -6.47 12.73
CA GLU A 245 -6.94 -5.23 11.97
C GLU A 245 -6.03 -4.19 12.63
N VAL A 246 -5.19 -3.51 11.83
CA VAL A 246 -4.08 -2.70 12.34
C VAL A 246 -4.12 -1.28 11.76
N GLU A 247 -4.12 -0.29 12.65
CA GLU A 247 -3.75 1.09 12.36
C GLU A 247 -2.24 1.26 12.64
N ALA A 248 -1.49 1.92 11.76
CA ALA A 248 -0.05 2.08 11.91
C ALA A 248 0.31 2.83 13.23
N PRO A 249 1.40 2.48 13.94
CA PRO A 249 2.35 1.38 13.70
C PRO A 249 1.93 -0.01 14.21
N GLY A 250 0.69 -0.20 14.68
CA GLY A 250 0.19 -1.48 15.16
C GLY A 250 0.56 -1.83 16.61
N GLY A 251 0.67 -0.81 17.46
CA GLY A 251 0.77 -0.99 18.90
C GLY A 251 -0.48 -1.64 19.51
N TRP A 252 -0.41 -1.97 20.80
CA TRP A 252 -1.49 -2.66 21.51
C TRP A 252 -2.86 -1.97 21.39
N THR A 253 -2.89 -0.64 21.45
CA THR A 253 -4.09 0.18 21.32
C THR A 253 -4.53 0.43 19.88
N GLN A 254 -3.69 0.05 18.90
CA GLN A 254 -3.86 0.35 17.47
C GLN A 254 -4.16 -0.92 16.66
N ARG A 255 -4.51 -2.00 17.36
CA ARG A 255 -4.85 -3.27 16.73
C ARG A 255 -6.10 -3.87 17.36
N ARG A 256 -6.96 -4.46 16.54
CA ARG A 256 -8.20 -5.11 16.97
C ARG A 256 -8.24 -6.52 16.43
N ASN A 257 -8.46 -7.51 17.28
CA ASN A 257 -8.52 -8.91 16.83
C ASN A 257 -9.69 -9.10 15.85
N ILE A 258 -9.40 -9.62 14.65
CA ILE A 258 -10.40 -9.72 13.57
C ILE A 258 -11.49 -10.73 13.93
N TRP A 259 -11.14 -11.87 14.53
CA TRP A 259 -12.11 -12.89 14.91
C TRP A 259 -13.13 -12.35 15.92
N LEU A 260 -12.65 -11.70 16.98
CA LEU A 260 -13.50 -11.06 17.98
C LEU A 260 -14.36 -9.97 17.34
N GLY A 261 -13.78 -9.15 16.45
CA GLY A 261 -14.55 -8.14 15.70
C GLY A 261 -15.70 -8.73 14.89
N ILE A 262 -15.46 -9.87 14.23
CA ILE A 262 -16.48 -10.62 13.49
C ILE A 262 -17.57 -11.16 14.44
N LYS A 263 -17.18 -11.76 15.57
CA LYS A 263 -18.12 -12.36 16.53
C LYS A 263 -18.99 -11.32 17.24
N LEU A 264 -18.45 -10.14 17.47
CA LEU A 264 -19.15 -8.99 18.06
C LEU A 264 -19.96 -8.18 17.04
N GLY A 265 -20.00 -8.59 15.77
CA GLY A 265 -20.79 -7.92 14.73
C GLY A 265 -20.24 -6.57 14.28
N ARG A 266 -18.97 -6.25 14.57
CA ARG A 266 -18.36 -4.95 14.23
C ARG A 266 -18.27 -4.68 12.72
N TYR A 267 -18.31 -5.74 11.92
CA TYR A 267 -18.24 -5.68 10.46
C TYR A 267 -19.59 -5.95 9.77
N SER A 268 -20.69 -6.02 10.53
CA SER A 268 -22.03 -6.34 10.00
C SER A 268 -22.82 -5.13 9.50
N LEU A 269 -22.30 -3.92 9.63
CA LEU A 269 -22.93 -2.69 9.14
C LEU A 269 -22.55 -2.48 7.66
N GLY A 270 -23.42 -2.93 6.75
CA GLY A 270 -23.19 -2.74 5.31
C GLY A 270 -24.19 -3.41 4.38
N VAL A 271 -25.41 -3.70 4.84
CA VAL A 271 -26.52 -4.10 3.95
C VAL A 271 -27.77 -3.32 4.39
N GLY A 272 -27.98 -2.16 3.76
CA GLY A 272 -29.23 -1.39 3.83
C GLY A 272 -29.29 -0.37 4.97
N GLU A 273 -29.21 0.92 4.61
CA GLU A 273 -30.21 1.96 4.93
C GLU A 273 -29.64 3.32 4.48
N GLU A 274 -29.80 3.61 3.19
CA GLU A 274 -30.01 4.98 2.74
C GLU A 274 -31.46 5.34 3.10
N SER A 275 -31.71 5.49 4.41
CA SER A 275 -32.98 5.96 4.95
C SER A 275 -32.91 7.47 4.98
N THR A 276 -33.54 8.03 3.96
CA THR A 276 -33.88 9.43 3.79
C THR A 276 -34.53 9.95 5.09
N MET A 277 -33.80 10.72 5.90
CA MET A 277 -34.42 11.63 6.86
C MET A 277 -34.85 12.89 6.11
N THR A 278 -35.87 12.76 5.28
CA THR A 278 -36.69 13.91 4.88
C THR A 278 -37.69 14.13 5.99
N SER A 279 -37.39 15.08 6.88
CA SER A 279 -38.34 15.59 7.87
C SER A 279 -39.49 16.26 7.12
N GLY A 280 -40.58 15.52 6.92
CA GLY A 280 -41.85 16.05 6.44
C GLY A 280 -42.63 16.63 7.62
N GLU A 281 -42.27 17.83 8.06
CA GLU A 281 -43.15 18.60 8.93
C GLU A 281 -44.26 19.25 8.10
N THR A 282 -45.49 18.91 8.48
CA THR A 282 -46.72 19.36 7.85
C THR A 282 -46.98 20.82 8.24
N SER A 283 -46.79 21.74 7.29
CA SER A 283 -47.22 23.13 7.42
C SER A 283 -48.68 23.28 6.99
N ARG A 284 -49.55 23.75 7.91
CA ARG A 284 -50.70 24.63 7.56
C ARG A 284 -51.06 25.56 8.72
N ARG A 285 -51.30 26.83 8.33
CA ARG A 285 -51.74 28.04 9.07
C ARG A 285 -50.62 28.76 9.83
N GLY A 286 -50.31 30.04 9.59
CA GLY A 286 -50.98 31.09 8.82
C GLY A 286 -50.98 32.38 9.66
N ASP A 287 -50.17 33.36 9.24
CA ASP A 287 -50.18 34.82 9.52
C ASP A 287 -50.14 35.28 11.00
N ASP A 288 -49.60 36.44 11.44
CA ASP A 288 -49.20 37.69 10.80
C ASP A 288 -48.25 38.47 11.74
N SER A 289 -47.36 39.27 11.13
CA SER A 289 -46.81 40.58 11.52
C SER A 289 -46.53 41.02 12.99
N SER A 290 -45.27 41.46 13.14
CA SER A 290 -44.86 42.83 13.53
C SER A 290 -44.62 43.24 15.00
N GLN A 291 -43.38 43.75 15.18
CA GLN A 291 -42.95 44.93 15.96
C GLN A 291 -42.57 44.82 17.47
N LYS A 292 -41.25 44.76 17.68
CA LYS A 292 -40.36 45.72 18.44
C LYS A 292 -40.61 45.94 19.97
N PRO A 293 -39.70 46.62 20.71
CA PRO A 293 -38.64 46.00 21.52
C PRO A 293 -38.71 46.41 23.03
N THR A 294 -37.56 46.31 23.71
CA THR A 294 -37.07 47.10 24.88
C THR A 294 -37.13 46.51 26.30
N ALA A 295 -35.91 46.33 26.85
CA ALA A 295 -35.38 46.71 28.16
C ALA A 295 -35.97 46.18 29.49
N CYS A 296 -35.04 45.73 30.34
CA CYS A 296 -35.17 45.31 31.74
C CYS A 296 -35.64 46.43 32.70
N PRO A 297 -36.15 46.07 33.89
CA PRO A 297 -35.51 46.56 35.14
C PRO A 297 -35.52 45.53 36.31
N VAL A 298 -34.45 45.40 37.11
CA VAL A 298 -34.13 46.01 38.44
C VAL A 298 -34.64 45.23 39.69
N SER A 299 -33.65 44.63 40.38
CA SER A 299 -33.30 44.59 41.82
C SER A 299 -34.25 44.20 42.98
N ALA A 300 -33.66 43.33 43.85
CA ALA A 300 -33.47 43.41 45.32
C ALA A 300 -34.38 42.61 46.31
N HIS A 301 -33.77 41.51 46.86
CA HIS A 301 -33.68 41.03 48.27
C HIS A 301 -34.94 40.76 49.15
N PRO A 302 -34.85 40.03 50.30
CA PRO A 302 -34.03 38.86 50.70
C PRO A 302 -34.83 37.74 51.48
N ALA A 303 -34.11 36.72 51.98
CA ALA A 303 -34.28 36.01 53.27
C ALA A 303 -34.70 34.51 53.30
N GLU A 304 -33.87 33.76 54.06
CA GLU A 304 -34.10 32.54 54.88
C GLU A 304 -34.28 31.12 54.28
N GLY A 305 -33.14 30.38 54.25
CA GLY A 305 -32.91 29.04 54.85
C GLY A 305 -33.61 27.78 54.31
N PRO A 306 -33.19 26.56 54.72
CA PRO A 306 -31.83 25.98 54.72
C PRO A 306 -31.78 24.60 53.99
N SER A 307 -30.57 24.08 53.70
CA SER A 307 -30.14 22.68 54.02
C SER A 307 -28.94 22.18 53.18
N VAL A 308 -27.83 21.92 53.90
CA VAL A 308 -26.98 20.71 53.85
C VAL A 308 -25.91 20.51 52.75
N ARG A 309 -24.66 20.69 53.23
CA ARG A 309 -23.41 19.90 53.09
C ARG A 309 -22.64 19.88 51.77
N GLN A 310 -21.54 20.64 51.77
CA GLN A 310 -20.33 20.38 50.99
C GLN A 310 -19.10 20.39 51.93
N ILE A 311 -18.24 19.37 51.79
CA ILE A 311 -17.04 19.16 52.60
C ILE A 311 -15.84 19.88 51.97
N LYS A 312 -15.05 20.50 52.85
CA LYS A 312 -13.89 21.39 52.65
C LYS A 312 -12.73 20.79 51.84
N ARG A 313 -12.14 21.64 50.98
CA ARG A 313 -10.71 21.65 50.64
C ARG A 313 -9.91 22.27 51.78
N CYS A 314 -8.70 21.77 51.99
CA CYS A 314 -7.61 22.49 52.64
C CYS A 314 -6.32 22.29 51.81
N ASP A 315 -5.74 23.39 51.37
CA ASP A 315 -4.30 23.49 51.09
C ASP A 315 -3.53 23.59 52.41
N PRO A 316 -2.24 23.22 52.41
CA PRO A 316 -1.28 24.01 53.15
C PRO A 316 -0.05 24.39 52.30
N SER A 317 0.24 25.68 52.36
CA SER A 317 1.53 26.32 52.10
C SER A 317 2.68 25.72 52.93
N SER A 318 3.90 25.73 52.39
CA SER A 318 5.15 25.56 53.15
C SER A 318 6.21 26.59 52.73
N PRO A 319 7.08 27.07 53.65
CA PRO A 319 8.03 28.14 53.41
C PRO A 319 9.48 27.66 53.19
N SER A 320 10.32 28.66 52.85
CA SER A 320 11.77 28.75 52.61
C SER A 320 12.75 28.00 53.53
N GLY A 321 13.93 27.63 52.99
CA GLY A 321 15.18 27.51 53.77
C GLY A 321 16.30 26.59 53.22
N GLU A 322 17.17 27.16 52.37
CA GLU A 322 18.64 26.97 52.21
C GLU A 322 19.36 25.60 52.01
N ARG A 323 20.10 25.58 50.88
CA ARG A 323 21.53 25.21 50.63
C ARG A 323 22.09 23.83 51.05
N SER A 324 22.52 23.05 50.05
CA SER A 324 23.93 22.67 49.81
C SER A 324 24.03 21.76 48.57
N GLY A 325 24.69 22.19 47.48
CA GLY A 325 25.84 21.51 46.85
C GLY A 325 25.47 20.28 46.00
N THR A 326 25.98 19.99 44.81
CA THR A 326 27.05 20.53 43.97
C THR A 326 26.80 19.92 42.57
N ALA A 327 27.21 20.63 41.53
CA ALA A 327 27.17 20.24 40.13
C ALA A 327 27.83 18.88 39.83
N CYS A 328 27.42 18.22 38.74
CA CYS A 328 28.34 17.67 37.73
C CYS A 328 27.58 17.03 36.54
N SER A 329 27.85 17.55 35.35
CA SER A 329 28.01 16.77 34.11
C SER A 329 29.51 16.87 33.73
N PRO A 330 29.95 16.32 32.60
CA PRO A 330 30.25 14.91 32.32
C PRO A 330 31.77 14.73 32.01
N ALA A 331 32.25 13.49 31.92
CA ALA A 331 33.37 13.01 31.07
C ALA A 331 34.16 11.89 31.75
N ALA A 332 34.42 10.82 31.01
CA ALA A 332 35.60 9.99 31.18
C ALA A 332 36.13 9.64 29.77
N HIS A 333 37.31 10.21 29.46
CA HIS A 333 38.22 9.80 28.40
C HIS A 333 38.84 8.44 28.77
N ALA A 334 38.86 7.48 27.85
CA ALA A 334 39.98 7.11 26.98
C ALA A 334 41.16 6.43 27.70
N GLU A 335 41.36 5.14 27.42
CA GLU A 335 42.68 4.57 27.17
C GLU A 335 42.57 3.57 26.00
N ASP A 336 43.41 3.79 24.99
CA ASP A 336 43.86 2.86 23.97
C ASP A 336 45.38 3.15 23.88
N PRO A 337 46.27 2.14 23.79
CA PRO A 337 46.70 1.73 22.44
C PRO A 337 47.12 0.24 22.32
N ASP A 338 46.88 -0.38 21.15
CA ASP A 338 47.89 -0.55 20.09
C ASP A 338 47.59 -1.72 19.12
N SER A 339 47.35 -1.34 17.87
CA SER A 339 47.76 -1.88 16.56
C SER A 339 47.94 -3.38 16.26
N GLY A 340 47.20 -3.84 15.24
CA GLY A 340 47.61 -4.91 14.31
C GLY A 340 46.60 -5.08 13.15
N PRO A 341 47.01 -5.06 11.86
CA PRO A 341 46.06 -5.08 10.73
C PRO A 341 45.56 -6.50 10.42
N PRO A 342 44.32 -6.69 9.94
CA PRO A 342 43.84 -8.00 9.50
C PRO A 342 44.47 -8.40 8.17
N THR A 343 44.92 -9.64 8.12
CA THR A 343 45.63 -10.31 7.04
C THR A 343 44.72 -10.52 5.83
N ARG A 344 45.26 -10.26 4.63
CA ARG A 344 44.66 -10.50 3.32
C ARG A 344 44.40 -12.00 3.08
N PRO A 345 43.27 -12.42 2.48
CA PRO A 345 43.06 -13.82 2.09
C PRO A 345 43.96 -14.21 0.90
N PRO A 346 44.40 -15.49 0.80
CA PRO A 346 45.32 -15.94 -0.24
C PRO A 346 44.63 -16.04 -1.61
N PRO A 347 45.38 -15.88 -2.72
CA PRO A 347 44.85 -16.00 -4.07
C PRO A 347 44.59 -17.47 -4.42
N GLN A 348 43.36 -17.78 -4.83
CA GLN A 348 43.06 -19.07 -5.46
C GLN A 348 43.75 -19.14 -6.82
N ARG A 349 44.55 -20.19 -6.98
CA ARG A 349 45.27 -20.55 -8.20
C ARG A 349 44.29 -20.75 -9.37
N ARG A 350 44.68 -20.21 -10.52
CA ARG A 350 44.24 -20.65 -11.84
C ARG A 350 44.50 -22.15 -11.99
N GLU A 351 43.45 -22.92 -12.28
CA GLU A 351 43.58 -24.21 -12.96
C GLU A 351 43.32 -23.96 -14.45
N GLU A 352 44.30 -24.28 -15.28
CA GLU A 352 44.11 -24.44 -16.72
C GLU A 352 43.48 -25.81 -17.00
N PRO A 353 42.55 -25.93 -17.98
CA PRO A 353 42.19 -27.23 -18.51
C PRO A 353 43.21 -27.62 -19.59
N GLY A 354 43.96 -28.69 -19.32
CA GLY A 354 44.74 -29.40 -20.33
C GLY A 354 43.83 -30.10 -21.35
N GLU A 355 44.21 -29.98 -22.62
CA GLU A 355 43.88 -30.95 -23.66
C GLU A 355 44.41 -32.34 -23.25
N GLU A 356 43.62 -33.42 -23.40
CA GLU A 356 43.84 -34.43 -24.43
C GLU A 356 42.90 -35.65 -24.32
N THR A 357 42.47 -36.14 -25.48
CA THR A 357 42.16 -37.53 -25.86
C THR A 357 40.93 -38.30 -25.36
N GLN A 358 40.01 -38.48 -26.31
CA GLN A 358 39.50 -39.76 -26.82
C GLN A 358 38.95 -40.81 -25.83
N SER A 359 37.62 -40.95 -25.80
CA SER A 359 37.00 -42.28 -25.73
C SER A 359 35.77 -42.36 -26.65
N ARG A 360 35.88 -43.13 -27.74
CA ARG A 360 34.76 -43.53 -28.59
C ARG A 360 34.73 -45.04 -28.66
N ALA A 361 34.15 -45.67 -27.64
CA ALA A 361 33.75 -47.07 -27.70
C ALA A 361 32.33 -47.16 -28.28
N LYS A 362 32.22 -47.40 -29.59
CA LYS A 362 30.97 -47.94 -30.18
C LYS A 362 31.14 -49.45 -30.33
N ARG A 363 30.53 -50.16 -29.38
CA ARG A 363 30.29 -51.60 -29.42
C ARG A 363 29.30 -51.89 -30.55
N GLY A 364 29.68 -52.83 -31.42
CA GLY A 364 28.88 -53.27 -32.54
C GLY A 364 27.64 -54.06 -32.13
N ARG A 365 26.66 -54.08 -33.03
CA ARG A 365 25.60 -55.09 -33.08
C ARG A 365 25.57 -55.64 -34.51
N ARG A 366 26.07 -56.87 -34.68
CA ARG A 366 25.66 -57.83 -35.73
C ARG A 366 24.16 -58.09 -35.52
N THR A 367 23.31 -58.21 -36.52
CA THR A 367 23.34 -59.11 -37.69
C THR A 367 22.49 -58.54 -38.80
#